data_AF-A0A9E0X7E7-F1
#
_entry.id   AF-A0A9E0X7E7-F1
#
_cell.length_a   1.000
_cell.length_b   1.000
_cell.length_c   1.000
_cell.angle_alpha   90.00
_cell.angle_beta   90.00
_cell.angle_gamma   90.00
#
_symmetry.space_group_name_H-M   'P 1'
#
loop_
_entity.id
_entity.type
_entity.pdbx_description
1 polymer ?
#
loop_
_entity_poly.entity_id
_entity_poly.type
_entity_poly.pdbx_seq_one_letter_code
_entity_poly.pdbx_strand_id
1 'polypeptide(L)'
;MDQTQHFDPKDFRQALGMFATGVTIVTTRAPDGTPVGVTANSFNSVSIDPPLVLWSLAKNARSLDAFTSGAHWNVHILSQEQEALSNLFARAGEDKFGQQTLEQGVSDAPLMPGCSARFQCKTMFQYDGGDHIIFVGEVLSYDRTQRPPLLYVTGKYALASHKALAVSTEAQADTAASLYSENLLGYLLGRAHYQFLGGIRALLNERGLSDADFFVLSLLSVREPLGAADIAAHIAYTGIDVGAVLLQQLCDRGMLQKNEQSAYVLTNLGRDSILHAIAAAKAEEADVVERMGEAESALLRNLLKQFIRATDPGLPKLWTAAASQ
;
A
#
# COMPACT_ATOMS: atom_id res chain seq x y z
N MET A 1 -25.29 44.70 -14.12
CA MET A 1 -25.10 43.37 -14.73
C MET A 1 -24.44 42.52 -13.67
N ASP A 2 -25.22 41.77 -12.90
CA ASP A 2 -24.67 40.86 -11.88
C ASP A 2 -25.17 39.46 -12.23
N GLN A 3 -24.41 38.79 -13.10
CA GLN A 3 -24.56 37.36 -13.31
C GLN A 3 -23.49 36.68 -12.47
N THR A 4 -23.72 36.55 -11.17
CA THR A 4 -23.00 35.56 -10.36
C THR A 4 -23.31 34.18 -10.94
N GLN A 5 -22.39 33.69 -11.76
CA GLN A 5 -22.39 32.33 -12.26
C GLN A 5 -22.28 31.41 -11.04
N HIS A 6 -23.38 30.77 -10.66
CA HIS A 6 -23.41 29.85 -9.53
C HIS A 6 -22.77 28.53 -9.97
N PHE A 7 -21.50 28.33 -9.61
CA PHE A 7 -20.83 27.04 -9.79
C PHE A 7 -21.49 25.98 -8.90
N ASP A 8 -21.60 24.74 -9.38
CA ASP A 8 -21.95 23.61 -8.51
C ASP A 8 -20.79 23.37 -7.53
N PRO A 9 -21.00 23.51 -6.20
CA PRO A 9 -19.95 23.31 -5.22
C PRO A 9 -19.34 21.90 -5.25
N LYS A 10 -20.11 20.89 -5.69
CA LYS A 10 -19.59 19.52 -5.82
C LYS A 10 -18.62 19.40 -6.99
N ASP A 11 -18.99 19.93 -8.14
CA ASP A 11 -18.14 19.96 -9.34
C ASP A 11 -16.87 20.78 -9.08
N PHE A 12 -16.99 21.96 -8.48
CA PHE A 12 -15.85 22.78 -8.10
C PHE A 12 -14.89 22.05 -7.16
N ARG A 13 -15.41 21.34 -6.16
CA ARG A 13 -14.59 20.51 -5.25
C ARG A 13 -13.91 19.36 -5.98
N GLN A 14 -14.57 18.73 -6.95
CA GLN A 14 -13.96 17.68 -7.78
C GLN A 14 -12.82 18.25 -8.63
N ALA A 15 -13.01 19.43 -9.24
CA ALA A 15 -11.97 20.12 -10.00
C ALA A 15 -10.76 20.47 -9.13
N LEU A 16 -10.97 20.99 -7.91
CA LEU A 16 -9.89 21.24 -6.93
C LEU A 16 -9.14 19.95 -6.56
N GLY A 17 -9.84 18.81 -6.49
CA GLY A 17 -9.26 17.51 -6.22
C GLY A 17 -8.28 16.99 -7.28
N MET A 18 -8.21 17.62 -8.45
CA MET A 18 -7.21 17.31 -9.48
C MET A 18 -5.80 17.78 -9.11
N PHE A 19 -5.68 18.74 -8.18
CA PHE A 19 -4.40 19.13 -7.63
C PHE A 19 -3.99 18.17 -6.51
N ALA A 20 -3.04 17.29 -6.81
CA ALA A 20 -2.51 16.34 -5.83
C ALA A 20 -1.78 17.08 -4.70
N THR A 21 -2.04 16.67 -3.47
CA THR A 21 -1.44 17.28 -2.26
C THR A 21 -0.87 16.19 -1.36
N GLY A 22 0.11 16.56 -0.54
CA GLY A 22 0.43 15.78 0.65
C GLY A 22 -0.70 15.92 1.69
N VAL A 23 -0.79 14.96 2.61
CA VAL A 23 -1.71 15.04 3.74
C VAL A 23 -0.97 15.54 4.97
N THR A 24 -1.54 16.52 5.66
CA THR A 24 -0.98 17.05 6.90
C THR A 24 -1.92 16.89 8.08
N ILE A 25 -1.37 16.83 9.29
CA ILE A 25 -2.10 17.14 10.51
C ILE A 25 -1.50 18.41 11.11
N VAL A 26 -2.33 19.41 11.32
CA VAL A 26 -1.95 20.62 12.05
C VAL A 26 -2.42 20.49 13.49
N THR A 27 -1.54 20.80 14.43
CA THR A 27 -1.83 20.68 15.87
C THR A 27 -1.51 21.97 16.62
N THR A 28 -2.22 22.19 17.72
CA THR A 28 -2.03 23.30 18.66
C THR A 28 -2.49 22.86 20.05
N ARG A 29 -2.39 23.74 21.04
CA ARG A 29 -3.12 23.61 22.31
C ARG A 29 -4.20 24.67 22.42
N ALA A 30 -5.35 24.27 22.93
CA ALA A 30 -6.38 25.20 23.37
C ALA A 30 -5.90 25.98 24.62
N PRO A 31 -6.56 27.11 24.98
CA PRO A 31 -6.17 27.92 26.14
C PRO A 31 -6.15 27.16 27.48
N ASP A 32 -6.91 26.08 27.60
CA ASP A 32 -6.94 25.19 28.77
C ASP A 32 -5.83 24.12 28.76
N GLY A 33 -4.96 24.13 27.74
CA GLY A 33 -3.87 23.17 27.54
C GLY A 33 -4.29 21.90 26.78
N THR A 34 -5.57 21.73 26.45
CA THR A 34 -6.08 20.55 25.72
C THR A 34 -5.41 20.45 24.34
N PRO A 35 -4.85 19.29 23.94
CA PRO A 35 -4.27 19.12 22.62
C PRO A 35 -5.35 19.10 21.54
N VAL A 36 -5.15 19.87 20.48
CA VAL A 36 -6.07 19.98 19.35
C VAL A 36 -5.33 19.63 18.07
N GLY A 37 -5.97 18.87 17.19
CA GLY A 37 -5.41 18.49 15.91
C GLY A 37 -6.46 18.29 14.82
N VAL A 38 -6.09 18.65 13.60
CA VAL A 38 -6.96 18.61 12.42
C VAL A 38 -6.16 18.12 11.22
N THR A 39 -6.72 17.15 10.50
CA THR A 39 -6.21 16.78 9.17
C THR A 39 -6.52 17.88 8.17
N ALA A 40 -5.49 18.33 7.44
CA ALA A 40 -5.60 19.36 6.42
C ALA A 40 -4.76 18.99 5.19
N ASN A 41 -5.24 19.35 4.01
CA ASN A 41 -4.49 19.28 2.76
C ASN A 41 -4.41 20.64 2.04
N SER A 42 -4.75 21.72 2.76
CA SER A 42 -4.63 23.11 2.31
C SER A 42 -3.24 23.73 2.59
N PHE A 43 -2.32 22.94 3.16
CA PHE A 43 -0.96 23.38 3.51
C PHE A 43 -0.13 23.72 2.26
N ASN A 44 0.64 24.81 2.33
CA ASN A 44 1.64 25.16 1.30
C ASN A 44 2.79 26.01 1.85
N SER A 45 3.94 26.00 1.16
CA SER A 45 5.06 26.91 1.44
C SER A 45 4.78 28.30 0.87
N VAL A 46 5.24 29.34 1.56
CA VAL A 46 5.03 30.75 1.17
C VAL A 46 6.35 31.47 0.88
N SER A 47 7.31 31.36 1.79
CA SER A 47 8.57 32.11 1.72
C SER A 47 9.71 31.28 2.31
N ILE A 48 10.93 31.50 1.80
CA ILE A 48 12.16 30.91 2.33
C ILE A 48 12.83 31.86 3.34
N ASP A 49 12.81 33.17 3.09
CA ASP A 49 13.39 34.18 3.99
C ASP A 49 12.46 35.41 4.10
N PRO A 50 11.76 35.61 5.24
CA PRO A 50 11.69 34.68 6.38
C PRO A 50 10.98 33.37 5.99
N PRO A 51 11.23 32.25 6.71
CA PRO A 51 10.66 30.95 6.38
C PRO A 51 9.18 30.91 6.77
N LEU A 52 8.28 31.03 5.78
CA LEU A 52 6.83 31.10 6.00
C LEU A 52 6.11 29.93 5.32
N VAL A 53 5.11 29.39 6.02
CA VAL A 53 4.16 28.40 5.51
C VAL A 53 2.73 28.84 5.81
N LEU A 54 1.76 28.30 5.08
CA LEU A 54 0.34 28.56 5.32
C LEU A 54 -0.52 27.30 5.29
N TRP A 55 -1.72 27.41 5.84
CA TRP A 55 -2.82 26.47 5.66
C TRP A 55 -4.16 27.17 5.95
N SER A 56 -5.26 26.52 5.58
CA SER A 56 -6.62 27.09 5.76
C SER A 56 -7.49 26.18 6.62
N LEU A 57 -8.21 26.76 7.58
CA LEU A 57 -9.15 26.08 8.47
C LEU A 57 -10.56 26.64 8.27
N ALA A 58 -11.56 25.76 8.18
CA ALA A 58 -12.95 26.16 8.01
C ALA A 58 -13.44 26.97 9.22
N LYS A 59 -14.20 28.05 8.97
CA LYS A 59 -14.74 28.92 10.03
C LYS A 59 -15.76 28.21 10.96
N ASN A 60 -16.32 27.10 10.53
CA ASN A 60 -17.24 26.28 11.32
C ASN A 60 -16.54 25.13 12.08
N ALA A 61 -15.21 25.03 12.00
CA ALA A 61 -14.48 23.98 12.68
C ALA A 61 -14.50 24.20 14.20
N ARG A 62 -14.79 23.14 14.97
CA ARG A 62 -14.77 23.18 16.45
C ARG A 62 -13.41 23.56 17.03
N SER A 63 -12.34 23.35 16.27
CA SER A 63 -10.97 23.67 16.63
C SER A 63 -10.58 25.13 16.36
N LEU A 64 -11.44 25.93 15.72
CA LEU A 64 -11.09 27.28 15.28
C LEU A 64 -10.55 28.13 16.43
N ASP A 65 -11.25 28.16 17.56
CA ASP A 65 -10.86 28.98 18.72
C ASP A 65 -9.47 28.63 19.26
N ALA A 66 -9.07 27.36 19.21
CA ALA A 66 -7.76 26.92 19.65
C ALA A 66 -6.63 27.39 18.71
N PHE A 67 -6.91 27.52 17.41
CA PHE A 67 -5.92 28.01 16.45
C PHE A 67 -5.91 29.54 16.35
N THR A 68 -7.05 30.22 16.47
CA THR A 68 -7.11 31.69 16.43
C THR A 68 -6.48 32.32 17.67
N SER A 69 -6.66 31.71 18.84
CA SER A 69 -6.02 32.14 20.09
C SER A 69 -4.60 31.58 20.28
N GLY A 70 -4.25 30.49 19.59
CA GLY A 70 -2.97 29.81 19.71
C GLY A 70 -1.79 30.56 19.07
N ALA A 71 -0.71 30.75 19.84
CA ALA A 71 0.50 31.40 19.36
C ALA A 71 1.40 30.47 18.51
N HIS A 72 1.36 29.16 18.76
CA HIS A 72 2.20 28.17 18.10
C HIS A 72 1.36 27.00 17.59
N TRP A 73 1.79 26.42 16.48
CA TRP A 73 1.20 25.22 15.90
C TRP A 73 2.24 24.43 15.13
N ASN A 74 2.05 23.13 15.07
CA ASN A 74 2.93 22.23 14.33
C ASN A 74 2.20 21.63 13.12
N VAL A 75 2.89 21.58 11.98
CA VAL A 75 2.44 20.87 10.77
C VAL A 75 3.19 19.55 10.66
N HIS A 76 2.44 18.48 10.47
CA HIS A 76 2.98 17.13 10.31
C HIS A 76 2.64 16.64 8.91
N ILE A 77 3.62 16.57 7.99
CA ILE A 77 3.44 15.91 6.69
C ILE A 77 3.46 14.40 6.92
N LEU A 78 2.31 13.76 6.76
CA LEU A 78 2.13 12.35 7.09
C LEU A 78 2.93 11.44 6.15
N SER A 79 3.41 10.31 6.68
CA SER A 79 3.97 9.23 5.85
C SER A 79 2.88 8.34 5.28
N GLN A 80 3.22 7.59 4.22
CA GLN A 80 2.33 6.66 3.55
C GLN A 80 1.63 5.68 4.51
N GLU A 81 2.29 5.27 5.60
CA GLU A 81 1.75 4.33 6.59
C GLU A 81 0.73 4.97 7.54
N GLN A 82 0.60 6.30 7.55
CA GLN A 82 -0.21 7.06 8.51
C GLN A 82 -1.63 7.38 8.00
N GLU A 83 -2.16 6.60 7.05
CA GLU A 83 -3.55 6.76 6.57
C GLU A 83 -4.58 6.68 7.71
N ALA A 84 -4.41 5.72 8.62
CA ALA A 84 -5.29 5.55 9.78
C ALA A 84 -5.28 6.79 10.68
N LEU A 85 -4.10 7.43 10.86
CA LEU A 85 -3.94 8.65 11.64
C LEU A 85 -4.63 9.84 10.97
N SER A 86 -4.48 9.97 9.65
CA SER A 86 -5.21 10.97 8.85
C SER A 86 -6.73 10.86 9.05
N ASN A 87 -7.25 9.64 8.98
CA ASN A 87 -8.68 9.37 9.15
C ASN A 87 -9.19 9.71 10.56
N LEU A 88 -8.41 9.39 11.60
CA LEU A 88 -8.70 9.74 13.00
C LEU A 88 -8.80 11.26 13.18
N PHE A 89 -7.81 12.01 12.67
CA PHE A 89 -7.74 13.46 12.86
C PHE A 89 -8.72 14.26 11.98
N ALA A 90 -9.28 13.65 10.94
CA ALA A 90 -10.33 14.23 10.10
C ALA A 90 -11.73 14.17 10.74
N ARG A 91 -11.97 13.27 11.69
CA ARG A 91 -13.26 13.10 12.36
C ARG A 91 -13.42 14.05 13.56
N ALA A 92 -14.67 14.33 13.93
CA ALA A 92 -14.99 15.13 15.11
C ALA A 92 -15.31 14.22 16.32
N GLY A 93 -14.85 14.60 17.51
CA GLY A 93 -15.31 14.02 18.80
C GLY A 93 -14.64 12.73 19.26
N GLU A 94 -13.67 12.20 18.53
CA GLU A 94 -12.84 11.06 18.97
C GLU A 94 -11.69 11.57 19.86
N ASP A 95 -11.21 10.75 20.81
CA ASP A 95 -9.94 11.03 21.51
C ASP A 95 -8.78 10.81 20.54
N LYS A 96 -8.41 11.87 19.84
CA LYS A 96 -7.39 11.85 18.77
C LYS A 96 -5.98 11.58 19.29
N PHE A 97 -5.71 11.89 20.56
CA PHE A 97 -4.37 11.89 21.13
C PHE A 97 -4.14 10.77 22.15
N GLY A 98 -5.18 10.09 22.63
CA GLY A 98 -5.09 9.11 23.73
C GLY A 98 -4.14 7.92 23.53
N GLN A 99 -3.72 7.62 22.30
CA GLN A 99 -2.74 6.57 22.00
C GLN A 99 -1.42 7.09 21.38
N GLN A 100 -1.27 8.42 21.25
CA GLN A 100 -0.13 9.02 20.58
C GLN A 100 1.00 9.32 21.58
N THR A 101 2.20 8.82 21.28
CA THR A 101 3.41 9.26 21.99
C THR A 101 3.84 10.60 21.39
N LEU A 102 3.72 11.69 22.16
CA LEU A 102 4.11 13.02 21.72
C LEU A 102 5.58 13.29 22.07
N GLU A 103 6.29 13.92 21.14
CA GLU A 103 7.65 14.40 21.35
C GLU A 103 7.67 15.85 21.86
N GLN A 104 8.81 16.26 22.43
CA GLN A 104 9.02 17.63 22.87
C GLN A 104 9.45 18.51 21.69
N GLY A 105 8.76 19.64 21.50
CA GLY A 105 9.09 20.64 20.50
C GLY A 105 9.65 21.94 21.08
N VAL A 106 9.80 22.96 20.23
CA VAL A 106 10.16 24.34 20.60
C VAL A 106 9.03 25.08 21.34
N SER A 107 7.82 24.53 21.28
CA SER A 107 6.63 25.01 22.00
C SER A 107 5.92 23.84 22.67
N ASP A 108 4.83 24.13 23.37
CA ASP A 108 3.95 23.14 23.97
C ASP A 108 3.00 22.47 22.96
N ALA A 109 2.84 23.00 21.74
CA ALA A 109 2.01 22.41 20.70
C ALA A 109 2.40 20.93 20.45
N PRO A 110 1.42 19.99 20.33
CA PRO A 110 1.72 18.57 20.17
C PRO A 110 2.65 18.28 18.98
N LEU A 111 3.68 17.47 19.20
CA LEU A 111 4.59 17.04 18.12
C LEU A 111 4.49 15.52 17.96
N MET A 112 4.02 15.05 16.82
CA MET A 112 3.81 13.63 16.53
C MET A 112 5.05 13.02 15.85
N PRO A 113 5.41 11.77 16.17
CA PRO A 113 6.51 11.06 15.54
C PRO A 113 6.09 10.39 14.22
N GLY A 114 7.06 9.84 13.51
CA GLY A 114 6.82 8.96 12.36
C GLY A 114 6.44 9.66 11.05
N CYS A 115 6.31 10.99 11.05
CA CYS A 115 5.96 11.77 9.88
C CYS A 115 7.11 11.86 8.85
N SER A 116 6.76 12.19 7.61
CA SER A 116 7.72 12.44 6.53
C SER A 116 8.51 13.73 6.79
N ALA A 117 7.82 14.77 7.25
CA ALA A 117 8.42 16.02 7.69
C ALA A 117 7.54 16.71 8.74
N ARG A 118 8.16 17.55 9.56
CA ARG A 118 7.49 18.33 10.60
C ARG A 118 7.98 19.75 10.60
N PHE A 119 7.07 20.69 10.78
CA PHE A 119 7.36 22.12 10.88
C PHE A 119 6.72 22.65 12.16
N GLN A 120 7.53 23.31 12.98
CA GLN A 120 7.10 23.91 14.24
C GLN A 120 7.02 25.41 14.03
N CYS A 121 5.81 25.97 14.11
CA CYS A 121 5.51 27.30 13.62
C CYS A 121 4.99 28.21 14.72
N LYS A 122 5.25 29.50 14.56
CA LYS A 122 4.57 30.58 15.29
C LYS A 122 3.60 31.28 14.36
N THR A 123 2.37 31.54 14.83
CA THR A 123 1.39 32.32 14.07
C THR A 123 1.93 33.72 13.80
N MET A 124 2.02 34.08 12.51
CA MET A 124 2.46 35.40 12.07
C MET A 124 1.29 36.25 11.59
N PHE A 125 0.41 35.67 10.76
CA PHE A 125 -0.77 36.36 10.23
C PHE A 125 -1.98 35.43 10.17
N GLN A 126 -3.17 36.03 10.27
CA GLN A 126 -4.45 35.39 10.02
C GLN A 126 -5.26 36.24 9.04
N TYR A 127 -5.76 35.64 7.97
CA TYR A 127 -6.52 36.33 6.94
C TYR A 127 -7.90 35.70 6.73
N ASP A 128 -8.88 36.53 6.42
CA ASP A 128 -10.18 36.06 5.95
C ASP A 128 -10.05 35.44 4.55
N GLY A 129 -10.53 34.20 4.39
CA GLY A 129 -10.46 33.43 3.16
C GLY A 129 -11.83 32.88 2.74
N GLY A 130 -12.88 33.67 2.85
CA GLY A 130 -14.24 33.24 2.51
C GLY A 130 -14.86 32.40 3.62
N ASP A 131 -15.10 31.11 3.41
CA ASP A 131 -15.59 30.20 4.45
C ASP A 131 -14.46 29.61 5.33
N HIS A 132 -13.21 30.01 5.09
CA HIS A 132 -12.02 29.61 5.86
C HIS A 132 -11.27 30.82 6.44
N ILE A 133 -10.42 30.55 7.44
CA ILE A 133 -9.34 31.43 7.89
C ILE A 133 -8.03 30.87 7.36
N ILE A 134 -7.21 31.73 6.74
CA ILE A 134 -5.86 31.40 6.29
C ILE A 134 -4.88 31.74 7.41
N PHE A 135 -4.18 30.75 7.91
CA PHE A 135 -3.11 30.91 8.90
C PHE A 135 -1.76 30.93 8.20
N VAL A 136 -0.97 31.97 8.44
CA VAL A 136 0.42 32.06 7.99
C VAL A 136 1.33 32.00 9.20
N GLY A 137 2.31 31.11 9.18
CA GLY A 137 3.23 30.89 10.29
C GLY A 137 4.68 30.97 9.87
N GLU A 138 5.49 31.53 10.77
CA GLU A 138 6.94 31.50 10.70
C GLU A 138 7.46 30.16 11.24
N VAL A 139 8.29 29.47 10.45
CA VAL A 139 8.89 28.19 10.84
C VAL A 139 10.06 28.46 11.78
N LEU A 140 9.93 28.01 13.02
CA LEU A 140 10.96 28.14 14.05
C LEU A 140 11.93 26.96 14.07
N SER A 141 11.45 25.77 13.71
CA SER A 141 12.23 24.53 13.62
C SER A 141 11.54 23.55 12.68
N TYR A 142 12.33 22.68 12.04
CA TYR A 142 11.80 21.63 11.17
C TYR A 142 12.72 20.40 11.16
N ASP A 143 12.14 19.26 10.84
CA ASP A 143 12.86 18.02 10.58
C ASP A 143 12.18 17.22 9.46
N ARG A 144 12.91 16.26 8.90
CA ARG A 144 12.40 15.34 7.88
C ARG A 144 13.01 13.96 8.01
N THR A 145 12.29 12.97 7.51
CA THR A 145 12.74 11.59 7.39
C THR A 145 12.85 11.18 5.92
N GLN A 146 13.22 9.93 5.67
CA GLN A 146 13.20 9.33 4.32
C GLN A 146 11.88 8.59 4.04
N ARG A 147 10.89 8.70 4.93
CA ARG A 147 9.59 8.05 4.73
C ARG A 147 8.85 8.73 3.57
N PRO A 148 8.29 7.97 2.62
CA PRO A 148 7.48 8.53 1.54
C PRO A 148 6.22 9.24 2.10
N PRO A 149 5.84 10.40 1.55
CA PRO A 149 4.66 11.12 2.02
C PRO A 149 3.36 10.45 1.57
N LEU A 150 2.33 10.54 2.42
CA LEU A 150 0.96 10.20 2.05
C LEU A 150 0.40 11.25 1.09
N LEU A 151 -0.13 10.81 -0.06
CA LEU A 151 -0.75 11.70 -1.04
C LEU A 151 -2.28 11.60 -0.98
N TYR A 152 -2.93 12.69 -1.35
CA TYR A 152 -4.38 12.77 -1.55
C TYR A 152 -4.69 13.45 -2.88
N VAL A 153 -5.45 12.75 -3.73
CA VAL A 153 -5.81 13.21 -5.08
C VAL A 153 -7.15 12.61 -5.47
N THR A 154 -8.01 13.39 -6.13
CA THR A 154 -9.34 12.94 -6.61
C THR A 154 -10.21 12.27 -5.53
N GLY A 155 -10.10 12.74 -4.28
CA GLY A 155 -10.90 12.25 -3.16
C GLY A 155 -10.40 10.93 -2.54
N LYS A 156 -9.22 10.45 -2.93
CA LYS A 156 -8.64 9.18 -2.45
C LYS A 156 -7.19 9.36 -2.02
N TYR A 157 -6.75 8.53 -1.09
CA TYR A 157 -5.33 8.39 -0.80
C TYR A 157 -4.60 7.76 -1.98
N ALA A 158 -3.36 8.19 -2.21
CA ALA A 158 -2.50 7.72 -3.26
C ALA A 158 -1.07 7.52 -2.74
N LEU A 159 -0.29 6.73 -3.49
CA LEU A 159 1.11 6.48 -3.18
C LEU A 159 1.99 7.51 -3.90
N ALA A 160 2.91 8.12 -3.16
CA ALA A 160 4.02 8.82 -3.77
C ALA A 160 4.96 7.78 -4.38
N SER A 161 5.04 7.74 -5.70
CA SER A 161 6.05 6.95 -6.41
C SER A 161 6.86 7.87 -7.29
N HIS A 162 8.16 7.63 -7.38
CA HIS A 162 8.98 8.30 -8.36
C HIS A 162 8.46 7.95 -9.75
N LYS A 163 8.54 8.90 -10.69
CA LYS A 163 8.28 8.57 -12.10
C LYS A 163 9.27 7.48 -12.48
N ALA A 164 8.78 6.26 -12.68
CA ALA A 164 9.55 5.22 -13.30
C ALA A 164 9.94 5.73 -14.70
N LEU A 165 11.24 5.89 -14.94
CA LEU A 165 11.71 6.01 -16.32
C LEU A 165 11.29 4.74 -17.06
N ALA A 166 11.12 4.81 -18.37
CA ALA A 166 10.91 3.62 -19.18
C ALA A 166 12.07 2.65 -18.89
N VAL A 167 11.78 1.56 -18.18
CA VAL A 167 12.73 0.49 -17.95
C VAL A 167 12.61 -0.41 -19.15
N SER A 168 13.56 -0.28 -20.08
CA SER A 168 13.70 -1.30 -21.11
C SER A 168 14.41 -2.48 -20.48
N THR A 169 13.88 -3.68 -20.69
CA THR A 169 14.57 -4.91 -20.32
C THR A 169 15.83 -5.12 -21.16
N GLU A 170 15.88 -4.52 -22.35
CA GLU A 170 17.01 -4.58 -23.27
C GLU A 170 17.28 -3.19 -23.85
N ALA A 171 18.35 -2.53 -23.39
CA ALA A 171 18.67 -1.12 -23.65
C ALA A 171 18.73 -0.65 -25.13
N GLN A 172 18.55 -1.54 -26.11
CA GLN A 172 18.65 -1.30 -27.55
C GLN A 172 17.53 -1.95 -28.39
N ALA A 173 16.46 -2.49 -27.79
CA ALA A 173 15.40 -3.13 -28.55
C ALA A 173 14.56 -2.11 -29.36
N ASP A 174 14.57 -2.24 -30.69
CA ASP A 174 13.63 -1.50 -31.55
C ASP A 174 12.24 -2.13 -31.47
N THR A 175 11.44 -1.64 -30.53
CA THR A 175 10.08 -2.13 -30.28
C THR A 175 9.08 -1.73 -31.37
N ALA A 176 9.42 -0.79 -32.26
CA ALA A 176 8.52 -0.31 -33.31
C ALA A 176 8.43 -1.27 -34.52
N ALA A 177 9.42 -2.14 -34.70
CA ALA A 177 9.51 -3.05 -35.84
C ALA A 177 8.99 -4.49 -35.56
N SER A 178 8.66 -4.81 -34.30
CA SER A 178 8.27 -6.17 -33.90
C SER A 178 6.76 -6.33 -33.72
N LEU A 179 6.20 -7.42 -34.24
CA LEU A 179 4.82 -7.86 -33.96
C LEU A 179 4.64 -8.31 -32.49
N TYR A 180 5.75 -8.57 -31.79
CA TYR A 180 5.80 -9.00 -30.40
C TYR A 180 6.74 -8.08 -29.61
N SER A 181 6.17 -7.23 -28.76
CA SER A 181 6.90 -6.19 -28.02
C SER A 181 7.30 -6.68 -26.62
N GLU A 182 8.45 -6.21 -26.10
CA GLU A 182 8.83 -6.37 -24.69
C GLU A 182 7.78 -5.81 -23.72
N ASN A 183 6.93 -4.89 -24.20
CA ASN A 183 5.85 -4.29 -23.43
C ASN A 183 4.56 -5.13 -23.40
N LEU A 184 4.51 -6.27 -24.10
CA LEU A 184 3.33 -7.13 -24.08
C LEU A 184 3.15 -7.70 -22.67
N LEU A 185 2.01 -7.41 -22.03
CA LEU A 185 1.79 -7.79 -20.63
C LEU A 185 1.87 -9.31 -20.40
N GLY A 186 1.37 -10.11 -21.35
CA GLY A 186 1.50 -11.57 -21.28
C GLY A 186 2.95 -12.06 -21.33
N TYR A 187 3.81 -11.40 -22.13
CA TYR A 187 5.24 -11.68 -22.16
C TYR A 187 5.89 -11.36 -20.81
N LEU A 188 5.66 -10.16 -20.28
CA LEU A 188 6.23 -9.71 -19.01
C LEU A 188 5.82 -10.59 -17.84
N LEU A 189 4.52 -10.93 -17.73
CA LEU A 189 4.01 -11.81 -16.69
C LEU A 189 4.63 -13.20 -16.77
N GLY A 190 4.67 -13.80 -17.98
CA GLY A 190 5.29 -15.11 -18.18
C GLY A 190 6.78 -15.09 -17.89
N ARG A 191 7.51 -14.11 -18.45
CA ARG A 191 8.95 -13.96 -18.27
C ARG A 191 9.31 -13.77 -16.80
N ALA A 192 8.62 -12.87 -16.09
CA ALA A 192 8.84 -12.62 -14.67
C ALA A 192 8.54 -13.87 -13.83
N HIS A 193 7.42 -14.55 -14.09
CA HIS A 193 7.05 -15.77 -13.39
C HIS A 193 8.09 -16.89 -13.55
N TYR A 194 8.46 -17.22 -14.79
CA TYR A 194 9.41 -18.30 -15.05
C TYR A 194 10.83 -17.96 -14.60
N GLN A 195 11.24 -16.69 -14.67
CA GLN A 195 12.54 -16.25 -14.17
C GLN A 195 12.60 -16.33 -12.64
N PHE A 196 11.53 -15.93 -11.94
CA PHE A 196 11.43 -16.06 -10.49
C PHE A 196 11.44 -17.54 -10.07
N LEU A 197 10.61 -18.39 -10.69
CA LEU A 197 10.63 -19.84 -10.41
C LEU A 197 11.97 -20.50 -10.77
N GLY A 198 12.70 -19.95 -11.75
CA GLY A 198 14.05 -20.38 -12.09
C GLY A 198 15.02 -20.31 -10.91
N GLY A 199 14.88 -19.30 -10.04
CA GLY A 199 15.71 -19.14 -8.83
C GLY A 199 15.54 -20.30 -7.84
N ILE A 200 14.32 -20.81 -7.67
CA ILE A 200 14.04 -21.93 -6.76
C ILE A 200 14.17 -23.32 -7.43
N ARG A 201 14.22 -23.39 -8.76
CA ARG A 201 14.17 -24.68 -9.49
C ARG A 201 15.36 -25.58 -9.19
N ALA A 202 16.53 -25.03 -8.92
CA ALA A 202 17.69 -25.81 -8.49
C ALA A 202 17.38 -26.62 -7.21
N LEU A 203 16.76 -25.97 -6.21
CA LEU A 203 16.39 -26.61 -4.95
C LEU A 203 15.23 -27.60 -5.11
N LEU A 204 14.27 -27.31 -6.00
CA LEU A 204 13.23 -28.28 -6.36
C LEU A 204 13.87 -29.56 -6.96
N ASN A 205 14.81 -29.40 -7.89
CA ASN A 205 15.50 -30.52 -8.53
C ASN A 205 16.33 -31.36 -7.54
N GLU A 206 17.02 -30.73 -6.58
CA GLU A 206 17.75 -31.42 -5.51
C GLU A 206 16.84 -32.32 -4.66
N ARG A 207 15.56 -31.94 -4.55
CA ARG A 207 14.52 -32.70 -3.84
C ARG A 207 13.71 -33.61 -4.75
N GLY A 208 14.09 -33.68 -6.04
CA GLY A 208 13.39 -34.44 -7.08
C GLY A 208 11.97 -33.94 -7.33
N LEU A 209 11.66 -32.67 -7.04
CA LEU A 209 10.34 -32.07 -7.25
C LEU A 209 10.29 -31.40 -8.62
N SER A 210 9.24 -31.70 -9.38
CA SER A 210 8.87 -30.94 -10.57
C SER A 210 8.09 -29.67 -10.19
N ASP A 211 7.93 -28.74 -11.15
CA ASP A 211 7.05 -27.58 -10.97
C ASP A 211 5.60 -28.03 -10.64
N ALA A 212 5.14 -29.13 -11.25
CA ALA A 212 3.82 -29.70 -10.97
C ALA A 212 3.71 -30.24 -9.54
N ASP A 213 4.75 -30.93 -9.05
CA ASP A 213 4.83 -31.39 -7.66
C ASP A 213 4.76 -30.19 -6.72
N PHE A 214 5.51 -29.12 -7.02
CA PHE A 214 5.51 -27.90 -6.22
C PHE A 214 4.12 -27.27 -6.12
N PHE A 215 3.37 -27.17 -7.22
CA PHE A 215 2.01 -26.60 -7.18
C PHE A 215 1.04 -27.45 -6.36
N VAL A 216 1.07 -28.78 -6.52
CA VAL A 216 0.20 -29.70 -5.77
C VAL A 216 0.51 -29.67 -4.28
N LEU A 217 1.79 -29.76 -3.92
CA LEU A 217 2.22 -29.72 -2.52
C LEU A 217 1.96 -28.35 -1.89
N SER A 218 2.16 -27.25 -2.63
CA SER A 218 1.84 -25.89 -2.18
C SER A 218 0.35 -25.75 -1.87
N LEU A 219 -0.51 -26.23 -2.77
CA LEU A 219 -1.97 -26.24 -2.56
C LEU A 219 -2.34 -26.99 -1.28
N LEU A 220 -1.85 -28.23 -1.14
CA LEU A 220 -2.18 -29.08 0.01
C LEU A 220 -1.58 -28.57 1.33
N SER A 221 -0.51 -27.78 1.28
CA SER A 221 0.05 -27.11 2.46
C SER A 221 -0.87 -26.03 3.05
N VAL A 222 -1.77 -25.48 2.22
CA VAL A 222 -2.76 -24.48 2.60
C VAL A 222 -4.12 -25.11 2.85
N ARG A 223 -4.48 -26.13 2.06
CA ARG A 223 -5.81 -26.74 2.08
C ARG A 223 -5.73 -28.25 1.87
N GLU A 224 -6.04 -29.00 2.91
CA GLU A 224 -6.20 -30.44 2.89
C GLU A 224 -7.30 -30.85 3.89
N PRO A 225 -7.95 -32.01 3.72
CA PRO A 225 -7.83 -32.93 2.58
C PRO A 225 -8.50 -32.39 1.31
N LEU A 226 -8.03 -32.79 0.12
CA LEU A 226 -8.66 -32.47 -1.17
C LEU A 226 -8.79 -33.68 -2.09
N GLY A 227 -9.89 -33.79 -2.83
CA GLY A 227 -10.06 -34.78 -3.89
C GLY A 227 -9.24 -34.43 -5.14
N ALA A 228 -9.01 -35.40 -6.03
CA ALA A 228 -8.25 -35.18 -7.26
C ALA A 228 -8.85 -34.08 -8.15
N ALA A 229 -10.18 -34.06 -8.28
CA ALA A 229 -10.89 -33.06 -9.08
C ALA A 229 -10.72 -31.64 -8.49
N ASP A 230 -10.76 -31.52 -7.16
CA ASP A 230 -10.55 -30.24 -6.49
C ASP A 230 -9.12 -29.75 -6.66
N ILE A 231 -8.13 -30.66 -6.55
CA ILE A 231 -6.73 -30.33 -6.80
C ILE A 231 -6.56 -29.78 -8.22
N ALA A 232 -7.05 -30.51 -9.23
CA ALA A 232 -6.98 -30.10 -10.64
C ALA A 232 -7.66 -28.74 -10.87
N ALA A 233 -8.82 -28.50 -10.27
CA ALA A 233 -9.54 -27.23 -10.41
C ALA A 233 -8.78 -26.04 -9.81
N HIS A 234 -8.12 -26.22 -8.64
CA HIS A 234 -7.37 -25.15 -7.98
C HIS A 234 -6.05 -24.80 -8.70
N ILE A 235 -5.46 -25.74 -9.43
CA ILE A 235 -4.20 -25.51 -10.17
C ILE A 235 -4.40 -25.33 -11.66
N ALA A 236 -5.64 -25.29 -12.15
CA ALA A 236 -5.97 -25.09 -13.56
C ALA A 236 -5.34 -23.81 -14.14
N TYR A 237 -5.08 -22.78 -13.33
CA TYR A 237 -4.40 -21.55 -13.75
C TYR A 237 -2.97 -21.79 -14.26
N THR A 238 -2.33 -22.89 -13.88
CA THR A 238 -0.97 -23.23 -14.30
C THR A 238 -0.91 -23.79 -15.73
N GLY A 239 -2.06 -24.23 -16.28
CA GLY A 239 -2.13 -24.97 -17.53
C GLY A 239 -1.57 -26.40 -17.45
N ILE A 240 -1.13 -26.85 -16.28
CA ILE A 240 -0.62 -28.21 -16.07
C ILE A 240 -1.80 -29.15 -15.85
N ASP A 241 -1.85 -30.23 -16.64
CA ASP A 241 -2.81 -31.31 -16.44
C ASP A 241 -2.38 -32.16 -15.24
N VAL A 242 -3.06 -31.97 -14.11
CA VAL A 242 -2.86 -32.80 -12.92
C VAL A 242 -3.85 -33.95 -12.92
N GLY A 243 -3.45 -34.98 -13.66
CA GLY A 243 -4.18 -36.24 -13.73
C GLY A 243 -3.88 -37.19 -12.57
N ALA A 244 -4.60 -38.31 -12.55
CA ALA A 244 -4.42 -39.38 -11.56
C ALA A 244 -2.98 -39.95 -11.50
N VAL A 245 -2.25 -39.89 -12.62
CA VAL A 245 -0.87 -40.39 -12.71
C VAL A 245 0.08 -39.58 -11.83
N LEU A 246 0.02 -38.24 -11.89
CA LEU A 246 0.89 -37.38 -11.09
C LEU A 246 0.62 -37.56 -9.59
N LEU A 247 -0.66 -37.59 -9.21
CA LEU A 247 -1.05 -37.80 -7.81
C LEU A 247 -0.62 -39.17 -7.30
N GLN A 248 -0.69 -40.21 -8.14
CA GLN A 248 -0.21 -41.54 -7.78
C GLN A 248 1.32 -41.56 -7.64
N GLN A 249 2.07 -40.91 -8.53
CA GLN A 249 3.53 -40.79 -8.41
C GLN A 249 3.95 -40.09 -7.11
N LEU A 250 3.21 -39.06 -6.68
CA LEU A 250 3.43 -38.40 -5.40
C LEU A 250 3.11 -39.32 -4.20
N CYS A 251 2.10 -40.18 -4.30
CA CYS A 251 1.84 -41.23 -3.31
C CYS A 251 2.97 -42.28 -3.28
N ASP A 252 3.44 -42.74 -4.45
CA ASP A 252 4.48 -43.77 -4.56
C ASP A 252 5.82 -43.26 -4.00
N ARG A 253 6.09 -41.96 -4.13
CA ARG A 253 7.23 -41.27 -3.51
C ARG A 253 7.04 -40.95 -2.03
N GLY A 254 5.89 -41.31 -1.45
CA GLY A 254 5.55 -41.06 -0.04
C GLY A 254 5.33 -39.59 0.30
N MET A 255 5.09 -38.72 -0.68
CA MET A 255 4.81 -37.28 -0.47
C MET A 255 3.35 -37.04 -0.08
N LEU A 256 2.44 -37.86 -0.64
CA LEU A 256 1.01 -37.82 -0.39
C LEU A 256 0.51 -39.15 0.15
N GLN A 257 -0.62 -39.11 0.85
CA GLN A 257 -1.39 -40.30 1.18
C GLN A 257 -2.88 -40.01 1.03
N LYS A 258 -3.69 -41.05 0.80
CA LYS A 258 -5.15 -40.96 0.76
C LYS A 258 -5.73 -41.20 2.15
N ASN A 259 -6.71 -40.39 2.54
CA ASN A 259 -7.53 -40.63 3.72
C ASN A 259 -8.64 -41.66 3.42
N GLU A 260 -9.48 -41.95 4.41
CA GLU A 260 -10.61 -42.90 4.29
C GLU A 260 -11.62 -42.51 3.19
N GLN A 261 -11.68 -41.23 2.83
CA GLN A 261 -12.58 -40.68 1.80
C GLN A 261 -11.90 -40.57 0.43
N SER A 262 -10.72 -41.20 0.24
CA SER A 262 -9.90 -41.12 -0.97
C SER A 262 -9.41 -39.71 -1.33
N ALA A 263 -9.42 -38.77 -0.38
CA ALA A 263 -8.86 -37.44 -0.52
C ALA A 263 -7.38 -37.43 -0.13
N TYR A 264 -6.58 -36.61 -0.79
CA TYR A 264 -5.14 -36.53 -0.59
C TYR A 264 -4.80 -35.59 0.57
N VAL A 265 -3.84 -36.00 1.38
CA VAL A 265 -3.22 -35.23 2.45
C VAL A 265 -1.70 -35.34 2.36
N LEU A 266 -0.98 -34.33 2.86
CA LEU A 266 0.46 -34.35 2.93
C LEU A 266 0.94 -35.34 4.01
N THR A 267 1.92 -36.16 3.66
CA THR A 267 2.70 -36.92 4.64
C THR A 267 3.72 -36.01 5.33
N ASN A 268 4.43 -36.52 6.34
CA ASN A 268 5.54 -35.77 6.96
C ASN A 268 6.63 -35.42 5.95
N LEU A 269 6.95 -36.34 5.02
CA LEU A 269 7.93 -36.10 3.96
C LEU A 269 7.45 -35.02 2.99
N GLY A 270 6.16 -35.05 2.61
CA GLY A 270 5.55 -34.03 1.76
C GLY A 270 5.56 -32.66 2.41
N ARG A 271 5.20 -32.57 3.70
CA ARG A 271 5.24 -31.32 4.49
C ARG A 271 6.66 -30.76 4.61
N ASP A 272 7.63 -31.60 4.92
CA ASP A 272 9.03 -31.16 5.02
C ASP A 272 9.54 -30.64 3.67
N SER A 273 9.25 -31.37 2.60
CA SER A 273 9.69 -31.01 1.25
C SER A 273 9.12 -29.65 0.80
N ILE A 274 7.81 -29.42 1.02
CA ILE A 274 7.18 -28.17 0.63
C ILE A 274 7.57 -27.00 1.53
N LEU A 275 7.80 -27.23 2.83
CA LEU A 275 8.28 -26.21 3.75
C LEU A 275 9.61 -25.63 3.28
N HIS A 276 10.55 -26.48 2.86
CA HIS A 276 11.83 -26.04 2.34
C HIS A 276 11.71 -25.29 1.01
N ALA A 277 10.83 -25.75 0.11
CA ALA A 277 10.58 -25.05 -1.15
C ALA A 277 9.96 -23.66 -0.93
N ILE A 278 9.00 -23.53 -0.01
CA ILE A 278 8.40 -22.24 0.35
C ILE A 278 9.42 -21.33 1.02
N ALA A 279 10.30 -21.86 1.89
CA ALA A 279 11.37 -21.08 2.51
C ALA A 279 12.34 -20.51 1.46
N ALA A 280 12.72 -21.32 0.47
CA ALA A 280 13.55 -20.87 -0.65
C ALA A 280 12.85 -19.79 -1.49
N ALA A 281 11.56 -19.99 -1.81
CA ALA A 281 10.77 -18.99 -2.53
C ALA A 281 10.66 -17.66 -1.78
N LYS A 282 10.53 -17.69 -0.44
CA LYS A 282 10.52 -16.49 0.39
C LYS A 282 11.88 -15.78 0.44
N ALA A 283 12.98 -16.53 0.43
CA ALA A 283 14.31 -15.95 0.38
C ALA A 283 14.54 -15.22 -0.96
N GLU A 284 14.21 -15.87 -2.08
CA GLU A 284 14.25 -15.23 -3.41
C GLU A 284 13.33 -14.01 -3.49
N GLU A 285 12.12 -14.08 -2.91
CA GLU A 285 11.21 -12.93 -2.82
C GLU A 285 11.86 -11.77 -2.04
N ALA A 286 12.47 -12.05 -0.88
CA ALA A 286 13.13 -11.03 -0.07
C ALA A 286 14.26 -10.33 -0.84
N ASP A 287 15.10 -11.09 -1.55
CA ASP A 287 16.19 -10.54 -2.36
C ASP A 287 15.67 -9.67 -3.53
N VAL A 288 14.52 -10.03 -4.10
CA VAL A 288 13.86 -9.21 -5.13
C VAL A 288 13.28 -7.94 -4.52
N VAL A 289 12.61 -8.03 -3.37
CA VAL A 289 12.03 -6.87 -2.65
C VAL A 289 13.12 -5.89 -2.24
N GLU A 290 14.26 -6.37 -1.75
CA GLU A 290 15.40 -5.52 -1.38
C GLU A 290 15.92 -4.72 -2.59
N ARG A 291 16.01 -5.34 -3.76
CA ARG A 291 16.46 -4.69 -5.01
C ARG A 291 15.42 -3.74 -5.60
N MET A 292 14.14 -4.08 -5.51
CA MET A 292 13.04 -3.29 -6.09
C MET A 292 12.61 -2.13 -5.20
N GLY A 293 12.73 -2.27 -3.89
CA GLY A 293 12.13 -1.36 -2.92
C GLY A 293 10.76 -1.85 -2.42
N GLU A 294 10.51 -1.67 -1.12
CA GLU A 294 9.27 -2.11 -0.47
C GLU A 294 8.00 -1.48 -1.08
N ALA A 295 8.07 -0.21 -1.48
CA ALA A 295 6.93 0.51 -2.03
C ALA A 295 6.54 -0.03 -3.41
N GLU A 296 7.51 -0.22 -4.30
CA GLU A 296 7.35 -0.79 -5.63
C GLU A 296 6.86 -2.24 -5.57
N SER A 297 7.41 -3.05 -4.65
CA SER A 297 6.95 -4.42 -4.44
C SER A 297 5.51 -4.48 -3.90
N ALA A 298 5.14 -3.58 -2.99
CA ALA A 298 3.76 -3.48 -2.50
C ALA A 298 2.78 -3.07 -3.61
N LEU A 299 3.18 -2.11 -4.45
CA LEU A 299 2.40 -1.72 -5.63
C LEU A 299 2.24 -2.89 -6.61
N LEU A 300 3.33 -3.59 -6.93
CA LEU A 300 3.30 -4.76 -7.81
C LEU A 300 2.34 -5.83 -7.30
N ARG A 301 2.39 -6.18 -6.00
CA ARG A 301 1.45 -7.15 -5.39
C ARG A 301 -0.01 -6.73 -5.60
N ASN A 302 -0.33 -5.44 -5.46
CA ASN A 302 -1.68 -4.95 -5.66
C ASN A 302 -2.09 -4.96 -7.14
N LEU A 303 -1.19 -4.57 -8.05
CA LEU A 303 -1.44 -4.63 -9.50
C LEU A 303 -1.66 -6.07 -9.97
N LEU A 304 -0.86 -7.03 -9.48
CA LEU A 304 -1.03 -8.46 -9.77
C LEU A 304 -2.37 -8.97 -9.25
N LYS A 305 -2.78 -8.63 -8.02
CA LYS A 305 -4.10 -9.00 -7.49
C LYS A 305 -5.25 -8.42 -8.32
N GLN A 306 -5.14 -7.16 -8.75
CA GLN A 306 -6.12 -6.54 -9.64
C GLN A 306 -6.17 -7.23 -11.00
N PHE A 307 -5.02 -7.54 -11.58
CA PHE A 307 -4.91 -8.27 -12.84
C PHE A 307 -5.54 -9.66 -12.73
N ILE A 308 -5.18 -10.43 -11.70
CA ILE A 308 -5.78 -11.75 -11.41
C ILE A 308 -7.30 -11.64 -11.33
N ARG A 309 -7.85 -10.63 -10.65
CA ARG A 309 -9.31 -10.42 -10.58
C ARG A 309 -9.91 -10.10 -11.95
N ALA A 310 -9.22 -9.32 -12.78
CA ALA A 310 -9.69 -8.94 -14.11
C ALA A 310 -9.65 -10.09 -15.12
N THR A 311 -8.75 -11.06 -14.93
CA THR A 311 -8.56 -12.20 -15.83
C THR A 311 -9.10 -13.52 -15.29
N ASP A 312 -9.73 -13.51 -14.10
CA ASP A 312 -10.22 -14.71 -13.45
C ASP A 312 -11.38 -15.35 -14.23
N PRO A 313 -11.23 -16.58 -14.75
CA PRO A 313 -12.31 -17.27 -15.45
C PRO A 313 -13.33 -17.92 -14.48
N GLY A 314 -13.23 -17.64 -13.18
CA GLY A 314 -14.08 -18.22 -12.14
C GLY A 314 -13.43 -19.40 -11.42
N LEU A 315 -12.09 -19.40 -11.29
CA LEU A 315 -11.39 -20.50 -10.62
C LEU A 315 -11.67 -20.54 -9.11
N PRO A 316 -11.62 -21.74 -8.48
CA PRO A 316 -11.75 -21.87 -7.04
C PRO A 316 -10.77 -20.96 -6.27
N LYS A 317 -11.27 -20.31 -5.22
CA LYS A 317 -10.45 -19.42 -4.40
C LYS A 317 -9.70 -20.21 -3.33
N LEU A 318 -8.37 -20.10 -3.36
CA LEU A 318 -7.50 -20.78 -2.40
C LEU A 318 -7.76 -20.34 -0.95
N TRP A 319 -7.90 -19.03 -0.73
CA TRP A 319 -7.94 -18.40 0.60
C TRP A 319 -9.36 -18.16 1.15
N THR A 320 -10.40 -18.58 0.44
CA THR A 320 -11.77 -18.52 1.01
C THR A 320 -11.92 -19.67 2.00
N ALA A 321 -12.25 -19.33 3.25
CA ALA A 321 -12.66 -20.29 4.26
C ALA A 321 -13.74 -21.22 3.68
N ALA A 322 -13.64 -22.52 3.97
CA ALA A 322 -14.74 -23.43 3.67
C ALA A 322 -16.00 -22.84 4.33
N ALA A 323 -17.08 -22.69 3.56
CA ALA A 323 -18.37 -22.32 4.13
C ALA A 323 -18.65 -23.31 5.26
N SER A 324 -18.81 -22.82 6.48
CA SER A 324 -19.25 -23.62 7.61
C SER A 324 -20.55 -24.30 7.20
N GLN A 325 -20.51 -25.61 6.99
CA GLN A 325 -21.72 -26.44 6.89
C GLN A 325 -22.29 -26.66 8.28
#